data_AF-A0A4P7HIE4-F1
#
_entry.id   AF-A0A4P7HIE4-F1
#
_cell.length_a   1.000
_cell.length_b   1.000
_cell.length_c   1.000
_cell.angle_alpha   90.00
_cell.angle_beta   90.00
_cell.angle_gamma   90.00
#
_symmetry.space_group_name_H-M   'P 1'
#
loop_
_entity.id
_entity.type
_entity.pdbx_description
1 polymer ?
#
loop_
_entity_poly.entity_id
_entity_poly.type
_entity_poly.pdbx_seq_one_letter_code
_entity_poly.pdbx_strand_id
1 'polypeptide(L)' 'MIELLFVVCLSSEPASCRDRSMIFTEDIGLMGCMMGAQSQLAKWVETRPQERIVSWRCKAAGASERSA' A
#
# COMPACT_ATOMS: atom_id res chain seq x y z
N MET A 1 14.77 -3.96 4.26
CA MET A 1 13.56 -3.12 4.34
C MET A 1 12.54 -3.60 3.31
N ILE A 2 11.30 -3.84 3.74
CA ILE A 2 10.19 -4.26 2.88
C ILE A 2 9.18 -3.11 2.84
N GLU A 3 8.49 -2.93 1.72
CA GLU A 3 7.41 -1.96 1.58
C GLU A 3 6.12 -2.60 1.12
N LEU A 4 5.01 -2.12 1.66
CA LEU A 4 3.66 -2.36 1.16
C LEU A 4 3.32 -1.25 0.18
N LEU A 5 3.28 -1.59 -1.11
CA LEU A 5 2.84 -0.71 -2.18
C LEU A 5 1.38 -1.04 -2.50
N PHE A 6 0.53 -0.03 -2.56
CA PHE A 6 -0.89 -0.20 -2.87
C PHE A 6 -1.44 0.98 -3.66
N VAL A 7 -2.49 0.72 -4.43
CA VAL A 7 -3.17 1.71 -5.27
C VAL A 7 -4.50 2.04 -4.65
N VAL A 8 -4.78 3.34 -4.52
CA VAL A 8 -6.06 3.85 -4.06
C VAL A 8 -6.73 4.68 -5.15
N CYS A 9 -8.04 4.54 -5.32
CA CYS A 9 -8.83 5.39 -6.21
C CYS A 9 -9.92 6.12 -5.42
N LEU A 10 -10.34 7.29 -5.89
CA LEU A 10 -11.42 8.02 -5.25
C LEU A 10 -12.76 7.29 -5.45
N SER A 11 -13.54 7.19 -4.38
CA SER A 11 -14.87 6.58 -4.41
C SER A 11 -15.82 7.32 -5.35
N SER A 12 -15.77 8.65 -5.37
CA SER A 12 -16.57 9.51 -6.24
C SER A 12 -16.04 9.58 -7.68
N GLU A 13 -14.76 9.30 -7.91
CA GLU A 13 -14.11 9.37 -9.22
C GLU A 13 -13.16 8.16 -9.41
N PRO A 14 -13.69 7.00 -9.82
CA PRO A 14 -12.91 5.76 -9.87
C PRO A 14 -11.73 5.78 -10.84
N ALA A 15 -11.69 6.74 -11.78
CA ALA A 15 -10.57 6.95 -12.70
C ALA A 15 -9.39 7.69 -12.06
N SER A 16 -9.61 8.40 -10.94
CA SER A 16 -8.55 9.11 -10.22
C SER A 16 -7.89 8.19 -9.19
N CYS A 17 -6.81 7.51 -9.60
CA CYS A 17 -6.03 6.60 -8.77
C CYS A 17 -4.64 7.15 -8.42
N ARG A 18 -4.10 6.73 -7.27
CA ARG A 18 -2.79 7.13 -6.76
C ARG A 18 -2.07 5.95 -6.11
N ASP A 19 -0.77 5.88 -6.35
CA ASP A 19 0.11 4.95 -5.65
C ASP A 19 0.40 5.45 -4.23
N ARG A 20 0.48 4.50 -3.30
CA ARG A 20 0.79 4.70 -1.89
C ARG A 20 1.75 3.63 -1.43
N SER A 21 2.70 4.00 -0.57
CA SER A 21 3.64 3.06 0.03
C SER A 21 3.71 3.23 1.54
N MET A 22 3.93 2.12 2.24
CA MET A 22 4.27 2.08 3.66
C MET A 22 5.53 1.23 3.84
N ILE A 23 6.55 1.79 4.48
CA ILE A 23 7.81 1.10 4.74
C ILE A 23 7.71 0.35 6.06
N PHE A 24 8.03 -0.95 6.03
CA PHE A 24 8.31 -1.75 7.21
C PHE A 24 9.81 -1.67 7.48
N THR A 25 10.18 -0.89 8.51
CA THR A 25 11.58 -0.61 8.90
C THR A 25 12.17 -1.68 9.80
N GLU A 26 11.33 -2.49 10.46
CA GLU A 26 11.74 -3.63 11.27
C GLU A 26 12.25 -4.78 10.36
N ASP A 27 12.96 -5.77 10.92
CA ASP A 27 13.45 -6.99 10.24
C ASP A 27 12.30 -7.94 9.82
N ILE A 28 11.21 -7.35 9.32
CA ILE A 28 10.05 -8.01 8.77
C ILE A 28 10.40 -8.42 7.34
N GLY A 29 10.49 -9.73 7.12
CA GLY A 29 10.58 -10.31 5.78
C GLY A 29 9.26 -10.18 4.99
N LEU A 30 9.28 -10.57 3.72
CA LEU A 30 8.09 -10.53 2.83
C LEU A 30 6.85 -11.18 3.46
N MET A 31 7.02 -12.33 4.13
CA MET A 31 5.91 -13.02 4.80
C MET A 31 5.28 -12.20 5.92
N GLY A 32 6.09 -11.51 6.72
CA GLY A 32 5.57 -10.66 7.79
C GLY A 32 4.86 -9.42 7.23
N CYS A 33 5.34 -8.87 6.10
CA CYS A 33 4.60 -7.82 5.39
C CYS A 33 3.26 -8.33 4.88
N MET A 34 3.18 -9.53 4.29
CA MET A 34 1.91 -10.08 3.79
C MET A 34 0.87 -10.26 4.91
N MET A 35 1.31 -10.72 6.09
CA MET A 35 0.45 -10.84 7.28
C MET A 35 0.05 -9.47 7.84
N GLY A 36 0.99 -8.53 7.93
CA GLY A 36 0.75 -7.18 8.46
C GLY A 36 0.02 -6.24 7.48
N ALA A 37 0.04 -6.52 6.18
CA ALA A 37 -0.54 -5.65 5.17
C ALA A 37 -2.05 -5.53 5.33
N GLN A 38 -2.75 -6.64 5.63
CA GLN A 38 -4.20 -6.64 5.79
C GLN A 38 -4.66 -5.64 6.86
N SER A 39 -4.00 -5.62 8.03
CA SER A 39 -4.36 -4.69 9.12
C SER A 39 -4.04 -3.24 8.78
N GLN A 40 -2.91 -2.98 8.12
CA GLN A 40 -2.54 -1.62 7.66
C GLN A 40 -3.52 -1.09 6.61
N LEU A 41 -3.92 -1.92 5.65
CA LEU A 41 -4.89 -1.56 4.62
C LEU A 41 -6.30 -1.36 5.21
N ALA A 42 -6.70 -2.17 6.19
CA ALA A 42 -7.98 -1.97 6.89
C ALA A 42 -8.02 -0.59 7.59
N LYS A 43 -6.98 -0.26 8.35
CA LYS A 43 -6.84 1.05 9.00
C LYS A 43 -6.83 2.21 8.00
N TRP A 44 -6.26 1.99 6.81
CA TRP A 44 -6.30 3.00 5.74
C TRP A 44 -7.72 3.32 5.31
N VAL A 45 -8.53 2.30 5.02
CA VAL A 45 -9.93 2.47 4.59
C VAL A 45 -10.78 3.09 5.69
N GLU A 46 -10.58 2.69 6.95
CA GLU A 46 -11.29 3.27 8.10
C GLU A 46 -11.05 4.78 8.25
N THR A 47 -9.82 5.23 7.99
CA THR A 47 -9.45 6.65 8.12
C THR A 47 -9.72 7.47 6.85
N ARG A 48 -10.04 6.82 5.72
CA ARG A 48 -10.23 7.46 4.40
C ARG A 48 -11.40 6.83 3.65
N PRO A 49 -12.66 7.07 4.08
CA PRO A 49 -13.84 6.46 3.45
C PRO A 49 -14.05 6.88 1.99
N GLN A 50 -13.51 8.03 1.57
CA GLN A 50 -13.53 8.47 0.17
C GLN A 50 -12.51 7.76 -0.74
N GLU A 51 -11.65 6.90 -0.21
CA GLU A 51 -10.66 6.16 -0.98
C GLU A 51 -10.97 4.66 -0.98
N ARG A 52 -10.74 4.00 -2.11
CA ARG A 52 -10.86 2.55 -2.26
C ARG A 52 -9.53 1.97 -2.71
N ILE A 53 -9.08 0.94 -2.00
CA ILE A 53 -7.89 0.17 -2.35
C ILE A 53 -8.26 -0.78 -3.49
N VAL A 54 -7.54 -0.73 -4.61
CA VAL A 54 -7.82 -1.56 -5.80
C VAL A 54 -6.79 -2.64 -6.03
N SER A 55 -5.55 -2.46 -5.54
CA SER A 55 -4.49 -3.47 -5.58
C SER A 55 -3.42 -3.18 -4.53
N TRP A 56 -2.69 -4.20 -4.12
CA TRP A 56 -1.57 -4.06 -3.19
C TRP A 56 -0.57 -5.21 -3.35
N ARG A 57 0.67 -4.97 -2.95
CA ARG A 57 1.75 -5.98 -2.89
C ARG A 57 2.84 -5.58 -1.91
N CYS A 58 3.49 -6.58 -1.33
CA CYS A 58 4.75 -6.40 -0.59
C CYS A 58 5.94 -6.53 -1.56
N LYS A 59 6.90 -5.60 -1.51
CA LYS A 59 8.15 -5.65 -2.30
C LYS A 59 9.34 -5.19 -1.47
N ALA A 60 10.56 -5.44 -1.93
CA ALA A 60 11.75 -4.88 -1.28
C ALA A 60 11.74 -3.34 -1.40
N ALA A 61 11.95 -2.64 -0.29
CA ALA A 61 12.02 -1.18 -0.28
C ALA A 61 13.25 -0.73 -1.08
N GLY A 62 13.05 0.26 -1.95
CA GLY A 62 14.09 0.72 -2.90
C GLY A 62 13.96 0.11 -4.30
N ALA A 63 13.04 -0.85 -4.50
CA ALA A 63 12.58 -1.25 -5.84
C ALA A 63 11.54 -0.25 -6.42
N SER A 64 11.43 0.97 -5.87
CA SER A 64 10.81 2.09 -6.59
C SER A 64 11.81 2.58 -7.63
N GLU A 65 11.84 1.86 -8.75
CA GLU A 65 12.23 2.44 -10.01
C GLU A 65 11.37 3.69 -10.25
N ARG A 66 12.05 4.85 -10.25
CA ARG A 66 11.90 5.93 -11.23
C ARG A 66 10.51 5.98 -11.88
N SER A 67 9.66 6.89 -11.38
CA SER A 67 8.70 7.56 -12.26
C SER A 67 9.50 8.25 -13.36
N ALA A 68 9.52 7.66 -14.56
CA ALA A 68 9.95 8.27 -15.81
C ALA A 68 8.71 8.77 -16.56
#